data_AF-A0A0F3GQX9-F1
#
_entry.id   AF-A0A0F3GQX9-F1
#
_cell.length_a   1.000
_cell.length_b   1.000
_cell.length_c   1.000
_cell.angle_alpha   90.00
_cell.angle_beta   90.00
_cell.angle_gamma   90.00
#
_symmetry.space_group_name_H-M   'P 1'
#
loop_
_entity.id
_entity.type
_entity.pdbx_description
1 polymer ?
#
loop_
_entity_poly.entity_id
_entity_poly.type
_entity_poly.pdbx_seq_one_letter_code
_entity_poly.pdbx_strand_id
1 'polypeptide(L)'
;MRLTDIFSYKGANVLSKDLNSMIVAMKQLMRKRYLSTYYVLKDYSIRILKRNGSPAQVVMTVNSPPSPNPSHKGRGTAISLPLQDYQRNNVEKEKISLDTIWIEITSYCNQKCSFCPDPMRKTKRELMEYDFFKKIVDDIKRDFNVNMINLNAFGEPLLHPRLFDMIDYIRSQNIKTVVTFITNAIKLTEKYLSNFDGHYPDTIGVSVQNDNQESYLKTRDSKAGNFMMIVNNTVNLIKHVISQKYACSITIFHLVVNGNEFYGVPQDILDAFPNTLEQFKEIISLWQNALRIIANKYDIRMNVIDDEQIEKCWLQAKQEGDNYIRIMNWFAADGSFQEVNIFPRPVSTFANFLPYYSTDWFVVPRTFTNCICNFTKKPSLSIYANGQLGICCVDMEKTATFGSINDYHSLRDAITSDSYLSFVANLKKGVLTKEACQICLGNVFNRSVLEKMSMEEVEINVLKSQIDIARKLSDATETNKQSKLKTN
;
A
#
# COMPACT_ATOMS: atom_id res chain seq x y z
N MET A 1 -42.84 10.33 -26.22
CA MET A 1 -41.85 11.27 -26.78
C MET A 1 -40.71 10.47 -27.40
N ARG A 2 -40.38 10.74 -28.68
CA ARG A 2 -39.33 10.04 -29.44
C ARG A 2 -37.94 10.53 -29.01
N LEU A 3 -36.93 9.68 -29.20
CA LEU A 3 -35.56 9.77 -28.66
C LEU A 3 -34.64 10.76 -29.40
N THR A 4 -35.17 11.62 -30.27
CA THR A 4 -34.39 12.48 -31.16
C THR A 4 -34.26 13.93 -30.72
N ASP A 5 -34.97 14.38 -29.68
CA ASP A 5 -35.11 15.82 -29.41
C ASP A 5 -34.25 16.34 -28.24
N ILE A 6 -33.28 15.56 -27.74
CA ILE A 6 -32.36 15.96 -26.66
C ILE A 6 -30.90 16.06 -27.16
N PHE A 7 -30.70 16.35 -28.44
CA PHE A 7 -29.37 16.64 -28.99
C PHE A 7 -29.39 17.95 -29.78
N SER A 8 -29.39 19.06 -29.05
CA SER A 8 -29.07 20.38 -29.60
C SER A 8 -28.24 21.20 -28.61
N TYR A 9 -27.04 20.72 -28.29
CA TYR A 9 -25.95 21.61 -27.88
C TYR A 9 -24.65 21.13 -28.53
N LYS A 10 -24.03 22.03 -29.30
CA LYS A 10 -22.86 21.78 -30.15
C LYS A 10 -21.66 21.33 -29.31
N GLY A 11 -21.16 20.12 -29.54
CA GLY A 11 -19.85 19.67 -29.03
C GLY A 11 -19.66 18.19 -28.76
N ALA A 12 -20.72 17.37 -28.74
CA ALA A 12 -20.62 15.94 -28.38
C ALA A 12 -20.60 15.03 -29.62
N ASN A 13 -19.42 14.85 -30.23
CA ASN A 13 -19.20 13.82 -31.26
C ASN A 13 -18.14 12.77 -30.87
N VAL A 14 -17.78 12.68 -29.58
CA VAL A 14 -16.85 11.64 -29.10
C VAL A 14 -17.37 11.05 -27.78
N LEU A 15 -18.47 10.30 -27.84
CA LEU A 15 -18.86 9.37 -26.78
C LEU A 15 -19.48 8.13 -27.43
N SER A 16 -18.82 6.98 -27.20
CA SER A 16 -18.91 5.73 -27.95
C SER A 16 -20.23 4.95 -27.70
N LYS A 17 -20.47 3.97 -28.58
CA LYS A 17 -21.51 2.92 -28.51
C LYS A 17 -21.70 2.33 -27.09
N ASP A 18 -20.65 2.31 -26.28
CA ASP A 18 -20.61 1.73 -24.93
C ASP A 18 -21.58 2.40 -23.95
N LEU A 19 -21.78 3.72 -24.08
CA LEU A 19 -22.70 4.48 -23.22
C LEU A 19 -24.16 4.11 -23.52
N ASN A 20 -24.50 3.90 -24.79
CA ASN A 20 -25.85 3.46 -25.18
C ASN A 20 -26.11 2.01 -24.73
N SER A 21 -25.13 1.13 -24.84
CA SER A 21 -25.20 -0.25 -24.34
C SER A 21 -25.39 -0.31 -22.82
N MET A 22 -24.65 0.52 -22.07
CA MET A 22 -24.83 0.67 -20.61
C MET A 22 -26.23 1.18 -20.24
N ILE A 23 -26.74 2.21 -20.95
CA ILE A 23 -28.08 2.77 -20.68
C ILE A 23 -29.18 1.74 -20.97
N VAL A 24 -29.04 0.93 -22.03
CA VAL A 24 -30.00 -0.14 -22.37
C VAL A 24 -29.97 -1.26 -21.33
N ALA A 25 -28.77 -1.69 -20.89
CA ALA A 25 -28.61 -2.69 -19.83
C ALA A 25 -29.21 -2.21 -18.49
N MET A 26 -28.96 -0.95 -18.13
CA MET A 26 -29.51 -0.33 -16.90
C MET A 26 -31.04 -0.20 -16.96
N LYS A 27 -31.63 0.11 -18.13
CA LYS A 27 -33.09 0.14 -18.33
C LYS A 27 -33.73 -1.24 -18.19
N GLN A 28 -33.09 -2.31 -18.68
CA GLN A 28 -33.59 -3.69 -18.54
C GLN A 28 -33.58 -4.16 -17.08
N LEU A 29 -32.55 -3.79 -16.30
CA LEU A 29 -32.42 -4.16 -14.89
C LEU A 29 -33.48 -3.50 -13.98
N MET A 30 -34.02 -2.34 -14.38
CA MET A 30 -35.00 -1.57 -13.59
C MET A 30 -36.46 -2.03 -13.71
N ARG A 31 -36.75 -3.08 -14.49
CA ARG A 31 -38.07 -3.75 -14.46
C ARG A 31 -38.36 -4.41 -13.10
N LYS A 32 -37.35 -4.63 -12.26
CA LYS A 32 -37.49 -5.07 -10.87
C LYS A 32 -37.43 -3.84 -9.95
N ARG A 33 -38.45 -3.67 -9.10
CA ARG A 33 -38.62 -2.55 -8.13
C ARG A 33 -37.31 -2.42 -7.31
N TYR A 34 -36.61 -1.27 -7.31
CA TYR A 34 -36.61 -0.26 -6.22
C TYR A 34 -35.74 0.98 -6.60
N LEU A 35 -36.05 2.10 -5.91
CA LEU A 35 -35.31 3.33 -5.52
C LEU A 35 -34.23 3.99 -6.40
N SER A 36 -34.17 5.32 -6.30
CA SER A 36 -33.23 6.22 -6.98
C SER A 36 -31.78 6.01 -6.58
N THR A 37 -30.89 5.84 -7.56
CA THR A 37 -29.46 5.55 -7.35
C THR A 37 -28.58 6.63 -8.00
N TYR A 38 -27.41 6.88 -7.40
CA TYR A 38 -26.45 7.91 -7.81
C TYR A 38 -25.12 7.25 -8.18
N TYR A 39 -24.58 7.58 -9.36
CA TYR A 39 -23.30 7.07 -9.84
C TYR A 39 -22.41 8.24 -10.29
N VAL A 40 -21.15 8.26 -9.83
CA VAL A 40 -20.15 9.26 -10.23
C VAL A 40 -19.08 8.58 -11.08
N LEU A 41 -18.95 9.01 -12.33
CA LEU A 41 -17.87 8.67 -13.25
C LEU A 41 -16.93 9.87 -13.38
N LYS A 42 -15.73 9.64 -13.93
CA LYS A 42 -14.65 10.64 -14.04
C LYS A 42 -15.13 12.02 -14.55
N ASP A 43 -15.94 12.04 -15.60
CA ASP A 43 -16.41 13.27 -16.25
C ASP A 43 -17.94 13.49 -16.16
N TYR A 44 -18.68 12.58 -15.53
CA TYR A 44 -20.15 12.63 -15.50
C TYR A 44 -20.73 12.12 -14.18
N SER A 45 -21.82 12.73 -13.72
CA SER A 45 -22.69 12.18 -12.69
C SER A 45 -24.01 11.73 -13.29
N ILE A 46 -24.37 10.47 -13.07
CA ILE A 46 -25.63 9.89 -13.54
C ILE A 46 -26.55 9.72 -12.33
N ARG A 47 -27.69 10.41 -12.39
CA ARG A 47 -28.75 10.34 -11.39
C ARG A 47 -29.98 9.70 -12.00
N ILE A 48 -30.41 8.58 -11.43
CA ILE A 48 -31.60 7.87 -11.91
C ILE A 48 -32.74 8.14 -10.94
N LEU A 49 -33.76 8.84 -11.41
CA LEU A 49 -34.94 9.22 -10.64
C LEU A 49 -36.08 8.27 -10.97
N LYS A 50 -36.56 7.52 -9.96
CA LYS A 50 -37.73 6.65 -10.07
C LYS A 50 -38.75 7.05 -9.01
N ARG A 51 -39.82 7.73 -9.44
CA ARG A 51 -41.03 7.95 -8.62
C ARG A 51 -41.99 6.78 -8.79
N ASN A 52 -42.71 6.41 -7.73
CA ASN A 52 -43.72 5.37 -7.81
C ASN A 52 -44.74 5.68 -8.91
N GLY A 53 -44.89 4.75 -9.86
CA GLY A 53 -45.84 4.88 -10.97
C GLY A 53 -45.36 5.67 -12.18
N SER A 54 -44.10 6.14 -12.25
CA SER A 54 -43.56 6.89 -13.41
C SER A 54 -42.45 6.13 -14.15
N PRO A 55 -42.26 6.35 -15.47
CA PRO A 55 -41.09 5.87 -16.18
C PRO A 55 -39.83 6.44 -15.53
N ALA A 56 -38.79 5.61 -15.37
CA ALA A 56 -37.55 6.06 -14.78
C ALA A 56 -36.88 7.13 -15.65
N GLN A 57 -36.52 8.25 -15.04
CA GLN A 57 -35.78 9.33 -15.70
C GLN A 57 -34.29 9.18 -15.39
N VAL A 58 -33.47 9.20 -16.43
CA VAL A 58 -32.02 9.20 -16.32
C VAL A 58 -31.56 10.64 -16.57
N VAL A 59 -30.99 11.26 -15.54
CA VAL A 59 -30.41 12.60 -15.61
C VAL A 59 -28.89 12.44 -15.63
N MET A 60 -28.27 12.81 -16.74
CA MET A 60 -26.82 12.82 -16.90
C MET A 60 -26.33 14.25 -16.77
N THR A 61 -25.36 14.48 -15.89
CA THR A 61 -24.78 15.79 -15.62
C THR A 61 -23.30 15.70 -15.95
N VAL A 62 -22.77 16.64 -16.73
CA VAL A 62 -21.33 16.71 -17.02
C VAL A 62 -20.65 17.32 -15.81
N ASN A 63 -19.65 16.64 -15.25
CA ASN A 63 -18.84 17.18 -14.16
C ASN A 63 -17.93 18.25 -14.76
N SER A 64 -18.35 19.51 -14.73
CA SER A 64 -17.48 20.61 -15.14
C SER A 64 -16.40 20.81 -14.06
N PRO A 65 -15.13 21.06 -14.41
CA PRO A 65 -14.16 21.56 -13.44
C PRO A 65 -14.66 22.90 -12.87
N PRO A 66 -14.34 23.24 -11.62
CA PRO A 66 -14.79 24.50 -11.04
C PRO A 66 -14.23 25.67 -11.87
N SER A 67 -15.14 26.43 -12.49
CA SER A 67 -14.81 27.70 -13.12
C SER A 67 -14.46 28.73 -12.05
N PRO A 68 -13.37 29.50 -12.21
CA PRO A 68 -13.06 30.61 -11.34
C PRO A 68 -13.80 31.87 -11.83
N ASN A 69 -15.03 32.13 -11.36
CA ASN A 69 -15.43 33.51 -11.02
C ASN A 69 -16.80 33.63 -10.30
N PRO A 70 -16.97 34.67 -9.46
CA PRO A 70 -18.07 34.80 -8.51
C PRO A 70 -19.18 35.70 -9.05
N SER A 71 -20.34 35.13 -9.38
CA SER A 71 -21.56 35.95 -9.48
C SER A 71 -22.80 35.07 -9.58
N HIS A 72 -23.42 34.74 -8.44
CA HIS A 72 -24.88 34.69 -8.34
C HIS A 72 -25.31 34.83 -6.88
N LYS A 73 -25.88 35.98 -6.56
CA LYS A 73 -26.60 36.27 -5.32
C LYS A 73 -27.91 35.48 -5.32
N GLY A 74 -27.92 34.32 -4.66
CA GLY A 74 -29.14 33.62 -4.27
C GLY A 74 -29.40 33.86 -2.78
N ARG A 75 -30.51 34.52 -2.46
CA ARG A 75 -30.98 34.74 -1.07
C ARG A 75 -31.28 33.39 -0.42
N GLY A 76 -30.34 32.87 0.34
CA GLY A 76 -30.55 31.84 1.36
C GLY A 76 -30.32 32.46 2.72
N THR A 77 -31.33 32.42 3.58
CA THR A 77 -31.31 32.97 4.94
C THR A 77 -30.20 32.33 5.74
N ALA A 78 -29.11 33.06 5.98
CA ALA A 78 -28.06 32.65 6.88
C ALA A 78 -28.60 32.76 8.31
N ILE A 79 -28.91 31.63 8.95
CA ILE A 79 -28.99 31.56 10.40
C ILE A 79 -27.55 31.51 10.89
N SER A 80 -26.97 32.68 11.14
CA SER A 80 -25.73 32.79 11.89
C SER A 80 -26.02 32.40 13.34
N LEU A 81 -25.69 31.16 13.71
CA LEU A 81 -25.49 30.87 15.12
C LEU A 81 -24.22 31.63 15.54
N PRO A 82 -24.27 32.45 16.60
CA PRO A 82 -23.09 33.13 17.09
C PRO A 82 -22.05 32.08 17.45
N LEU A 83 -20.84 32.23 16.90
CA LEU A 83 -19.63 31.60 17.42
C LEU A 83 -19.47 32.13 18.85
N GLN A 84 -20.08 31.44 19.81
CA GLN A 84 -19.72 31.61 21.21
C GLN A 84 -18.28 31.15 21.31
N ASP A 85 -17.42 32.07 21.75
CA ASP A 85 -16.04 31.82 22.14
C ASP A 85 -16.00 30.56 23.00
N TYR A 86 -15.64 29.44 22.37
CA TYR A 86 -15.40 28.19 23.04
C TYR A 86 -14.10 28.39 23.81
N GLN A 87 -14.24 28.82 25.07
CA GLN A 87 -13.16 28.84 26.03
C GLN A 87 -12.43 27.50 25.93
N ARG A 88 -11.18 27.56 25.46
CA ARG A 88 -10.28 26.41 25.38
C ARG A 88 -10.02 25.93 26.81
N ASN A 89 -10.89 25.05 27.29
CA ASN A 89 -10.53 24.17 28.38
C ASN A 89 -9.36 23.31 27.89
N ASN A 90 -8.24 23.37 28.61
CA ASN A 90 -7.04 22.55 28.42
C ASN A 90 -7.35 21.07 28.69
N VAL A 91 -8.19 20.45 27.87
CA VAL A 91 -8.29 19.01 27.77
C VAL A 91 -7.23 18.60 26.76
N GLU A 92 -6.17 17.94 27.22
CA GLU A 92 -5.20 17.31 26.32
C GLU A 92 -5.98 16.44 25.33
N LYS A 93 -5.91 16.79 24.04
CA LYS A 93 -6.58 15.99 23.00
C LYS A 93 -5.95 14.60 22.99
N GLU A 94 -6.78 13.57 23.10
CA GLU A 94 -6.32 12.19 23.02
C GLU A 94 -5.58 11.95 21.69
N LYS A 95 -4.41 11.33 21.79
CA LYS A 95 -3.58 10.98 20.64
C LYS A 95 -4.27 9.91 19.78
N ILE A 96 -4.07 10.00 18.48
CA ILE A 96 -4.63 9.02 17.54
C ILE A 96 -3.66 7.84 17.43
N SER A 97 -4.18 6.63 17.63
CA SER A 97 -3.40 5.40 17.51
C SER A 97 -3.35 4.92 16.06
N LEU A 98 -2.14 4.78 15.52
CA LEU A 98 -1.86 4.16 14.23
C LEU A 98 -0.93 2.96 14.44
N ASP A 99 -1.06 1.94 13.59
CA ASP A 99 -0.14 0.81 13.63
C ASP A 99 1.22 1.21 13.05
N THR A 100 1.21 1.71 11.81
CA THR A 100 2.44 2.07 11.10
C THR A 100 2.31 3.43 10.41
N ILE A 101 3.35 4.26 10.52
CA ILE A 101 3.53 5.42 9.65
C ILE A 101 4.69 5.13 8.69
N TRP A 102 4.41 5.17 7.40
CA TRP A 102 5.39 5.03 6.33
C TRP A 102 5.82 6.40 5.85
N ILE A 103 7.12 6.68 5.86
CA ILE A 103 7.69 7.95 5.41
C ILE A 103 8.63 7.64 4.25
N GLU A 104 8.23 8.01 3.02
CA GLU A 104 9.07 7.90 1.83
C GLU A 104 10.15 8.99 1.89
N ILE A 105 11.29 8.71 2.55
CA ILE A 105 12.38 9.69 2.62
C ILE A 105 13.07 9.89 1.27
N THR A 106 13.01 8.89 0.38
CA THR A 106 13.55 8.95 -0.98
C THR A 106 12.77 8.00 -1.85
N SER A 107 12.49 8.41 -3.08
CA SER A 107 11.96 7.51 -4.10
C SER A 107 13.05 7.09 -5.09
N TYR A 108 14.33 7.33 -4.81
CA TYR A 108 15.46 6.84 -5.63
C TYR A 108 15.82 5.41 -5.26
N CYS A 109 16.09 4.57 -6.26
CA CYS A 109 16.60 3.21 -6.08
C CYS A 109 17.71 2.94 -7.10
N ASN A 110 18.75 2.24 -6.68
CA ASN A 110 19.88 1.82 -7.50
C ASN A 110 19.70 0.39 -8.09
N GLN A 111 18.48 -0.15 -8.05
CA GLN A 111 18.12 -1.46 -8.59
C GLN A 111 16.89 -1.38 -9.48
N LYS A 112 16.76 -2.35 -10.38
CA LYS A 112 15.62 -2.51 -11.28
C LYS A 112 15.12 -3.95 -11.20
N CYS A 113 14.25 -4.20 -10.24
CA CYS A 113 13.72 -5.53 -10.01
C CYS A 113 12.50 -5.80 -10.92
N SER A 114 12.45 -6.94 -11.60
CA SER A 114 11.33 -7.30 -12.49
C SER A 114 10.01 -7.51 -11.73
N PHE A 115 10.09 -7.93 -10.47
CA PHE A 115 8.95 -8.09 -9.56
C PHE A 115 8.57 -6.79 -8.80
N CYS A 116 9.23 -5.67 -9.08
CA CYS A 116 8.92 -4.37 -8.47
C CYS A 116 8.29 -3.45 -9.51
N PRO A 117 7.22 -2.71 -9.20
CA PRO A 117 6.64 -1.76 -10.15
C PRO A 117 7.48 -0.47 -10.27
N ASP A 118 8.37 -0.15 -9.33
CA ASP A 118 9.16 1.10 -9.30
C ASP A 118 9.92 1.45 -10.60
N PRO A 119 10.47 0.48 -11.37
CA PRO A 119 11.06 0.77 -12.68
C PRO A 119 10.07 1.34 -13.70
N MET A 120 8.77 1.09 -13.55
CA MET A 120 7.69 1.59 -14.42
C MET A 120 7.16 2.96 -13.99
N ARG A 121 7.72 3.54 -12.92
CA ARG A 121 7.33 4.84 -12.38
C ARG A 121 7.37 5.94 -13.44
N LYS A 122 6.28 6.69 -13.54
CA LYS A 122 6.15 7.87 -14.41
C LYS A 122 6.41 9.18 -13.66
N THR A 123 6.14 9.18 -12.36
CA THR A 123 6.43 10.32 -11.47
C THR A 123 7.93 10.57 -11.34
N LYS A 124 8.31 11.84 -11.13
CA LYS A 124 9.70 12.22 -10.87
C LYS A 124 10.17 11.58 -9.56
N ARG A 125 11.47 11.26 -9.49
CA ARG A 125 12.09 10.80 -8.26
C ARG A 125 12.42 11.98 -7.35
N GLU A 126 12.26 11.77 -6.06
CA GLU A 126 12.23 12.83 -5.05
C GLU A 126 13.05 12.41 -3.81
N LEU A 127 13.62 13.40 -3.13
CA LEU A 127 14.20 13.29 -1.79
C LEU A 127 13.35 14.14 -0.85
N MET A 128 13.10 13.63 0.35
CA MET A 128 12.40 14.38 1.37
C MET A 128 13.34 15.40 2.02
N GLU A 129 12.98 16.66 1.98
CA GLU A 129 13.74 17.71 2.65
C GLU A 129 13.79 17.49 4.17
N TYR A 130 14.97 17.67 4.77
CA TYR A 130 15.20 17.35 6.18
C TYR A 130 14.33 18.20 7.13
N ASP A 131 14.17 19.50 6.85
CA ASP A 131 13.31 20.36 7.67
C ASP A 131 11.83 19.99 7.55
N PHE A 132 11.42 19.46 6.41
CA PHE A 132 10.07 18.96 6.21
C PHE A 132 9.86 17.65 6.99
N PHE A 133 10.83 16.74 6.97
CA PHE A 133 10.83 15.54 7.79
C PHE A 133 10.72 15.84 9.29
N LYS A 134 11.46 16.83 9.80
CA LYS A 134 11.37 17.24 11.22
C LYS A 134 9.95 17.66 11.60
N LYS A 135 9.30 18.47 10.77
CA LYS A 135 7.89 18.88 10.98
C LYS A 135 6.94 17.68 11.06
N ILE A 136 7.12 16.69 10.18
CA ILE A 136 6.35 15.44 10.22
C ILE A 136 6.54 14.73 11.56
N VAL A 137 7.78 14.56 12.02
CA VAL A 137 8.07 13.88 13.29
C VAL A 137 7.53 14.66 14.49
N ASP A 138 7.58 16.00 14.47
CA ASP A 138 7.02 16.84 15.52
C ASP A 138 5.49 16.68 15.62
N ASP A 139 4.81 16.61 14.47
CA ASP A 139 3.39 16.32 14.40
C ASP A 139 3.07 14.91 14.94
N ILE A 140 3.87 13.90 14.56
CA ILE A 140 3.72 12.52 15.07
C ILE A 140 3.85 12.51 16.60
N LYS A 141 4.88 13.15 17.16
CA LYS A 141 5.10 13.25 18.61
C LYS A 141 3.92 13.88 19.31
N ARG A 142 3.38 14.97 18.76
CA ARG A 142 2.29 15.74 19.37
C ARG A 142 0.98 14.96 19.37
N ASP A 143 0.62 14.38 18.22
CA ASP A 143 -0.78 13.97 17.98
C ASP A 143 -1.01 12.46 17.91
N PHE A 144 0.05 11.63 17.90
CA PHE A 144 -0.07 10.20 17.60
C PHE A 144 0.61 9.27 18.62
N ASN A 145 0.03 8.07 18.74
CA ASN A 145 0.66 6.88 19.29
C ASN A 145 0.88 5.90 18.13
N VAL A 146 2.12 5.49 17.88
CA VAL A 146 2.46 4.71 16.68
C VAL A 146 3.33 3.53 17.07
N ASN A 147 2.96 2.31 16.64
CA ASN A 147 3.78 1.13 16.93
C ASN A 147 5.10 1.19 16.14
N MET A 148 5.05 1.58 14.87
CA MET A 148 6.21 1.59 13.97
C MET A 148 6.26 2.83 13.06
N ILE A 149 7.44 3.43 12.95
CA ILE A 149 7.79 4.39 11.89
C ILE A 149 8.73 3.70 10.92
N ASN A 150 8.30 3.54 9.67
CA ASN A 150 9.08 2.93 8.61
C ASN A 150 9.56 4.01 7.61
N LEU A 151 10.87 4.12 7.39
CA LEU A 151 11.51 5.14 6.56
C LEU A 151 11.65 4.73 5.08
N ASN A 152 10.79 3.85 4.59
CA ASN A 152 10.67 3.56 3.16
C ASN A 152 9.21 3.38 2.75
N ALA A 153 8.89 3.81 1.53
CA ALA A 153 7.74 3.31 0.79
C ALA A 153 8.31 2.49 -0.37
N PHE A 154 8.45 3.13 -1.54
CA PHE A 154 9.42 2.72 -2.55
C PHE A 154 10.75 3.44 -2.33
N GLY A 155 11.77 3.06 -3.11
CA GLY A 155 13.12 3.63 -3.02
C GLY A 155 14.07 2.81 -2.14
N GLU A 156 15.32 3.28 -2.09
CA GLU A 156 16.42 2.72 -1.30
C GLU A 156 16.86 3.74 -0.24
N PRO A 157 16.51 3.54 1.05
CA PRO A 157 16.80 4.48 2.13
C PRO A 157 18.26 4.89 2.23
N LEU A 158 19.20 3.97 1.95
CA LEU A 158 20.63 4.26 2.01
C LEU A 158 21.10 5.24 0.93
N LEU A 159 20.26 5.63 -0.04
CA LEU A 159 20.54 6.71 -0.99
C LEU A 159 20.19 8.10 -0.45
N HIS A 160 19.45 8.20 0.66
CA HIS A 160 19.15 9.50 1.26
C HIS A 160 20.36 10.04 2.02
N PRO A 161 20.89 11.24 1.70
CA PRO A 161 22.12 11.76 2.31
C PRO A 161 22.00 12.08 3.80
N ARG A 162 20.77 12.25 4.30
CA ARG A 162 20.46 12.60 5.70
C ARG A 162 19.73 11.48 6.46
N LEU A 163 19.81 10.22 6.00
CA LEU A 163 19.11 9.09 6.64
C LEU A 163 19.41 9.01 8.15
N PHE A 164 20.69 9.11 8.52
CA PHE A 164 21.11 9.00 9.92
C PHE A 164 20.64 10.19 10.76
N ASP A 165 20.70 11.42 10.23
CA ASP A 165 20.11 12.59 10.89
C ASP A 165 18.60 12.45 11.12
N MET A 166 17.90 11.77 10.21
CA MET A 166 16.46 11.52 10.31
C MET A 166 16.17 10.50 11.43
N ILE A 167 16.95 9.43 11.53
CA ILE A 167 16.86 8.44 12.62
C ILE A 167 17.14 9.11 13.96
N ASP A 168 18.24 9.87 14.06
CA ASP A 168 18.59 10.61 15.28
C ASP A 168 17.51 11.59 15.70
N TYR A 169 16.90 12.30 14.74
CA TYR A 169 15.83 13.22 15.04
C TYR A 169 14.63 12.52 15.66
N ILE A 170 14.18 11.39 15.09
CA ILE A 170 13.08 10.59 15.68
C ILE A 170 13.43 10.19 17.12
N ARG A 171 14.63 9.66 17.35
CA ARG A 171 15.08 9.23 18.67
C ARG A 171 15.11 10.39 19.67
N SER A 172 15.61 11.56 19.25
CA SER A 172 15.67 12.77 20.08
C SER A 172 14.29 13.25 20.56
N GLN A 173 13.23 12.90 19.83
CA GLN A 173 11.86 13.24 20.21
C GLN A 173 11.27 12.33 21.31
N ASN A 174 11.98 11.25 21.71
CA ASN A 174 11.53 10.27 22.71
C ASN A 174 10.13 9.69 22.41
N ILE A 175 9.85 9.46 21.13
CA ILE A 175 8.61 8.80 20.69
C ILE A 175 8.76 7.31 20.98
N LYS A 176 7.82 6.74 21.74
CA LYS A 176 7.78 5.28 22.01
C LYS A 176 7.27 4.55 20.76
N THR A 177 8.16 4.27 19.82
CA THR A 177 7.86 3.63 18.54
C THR A 177 9.08 2.84 18.04
N VAL A 178 8.86 1.81 17.24
CA VAL A 178 9.93 1.08 16.54
C VAL A 178 10.28 1.85 15.27
N VAL A 179 11.54 2.28 15.13
CA VAL A 179 12.05 2.88 13.91
C VAL A 179 12.66 1.80 13.04
N THR A 180 12.28 1.77 11.76
CA THR A 180 12.83 0.79 10.82
C THR A 180 12.99 1.34 9.40
N PHE A 181 13.85 0.70 8.62
CA PHE A 181 13.87 0.84 7.17
C PHE A 181 14.25 -0.50 6.53
N ILE A 182 13.90 -0.66 5.25
CA ILE A 182 14.23 -1.84 4.44
C ILE A 182 15.19 -1.44 3.33
N THR A 183 16.28 -2.17 3.16
CA THR A 183 17.33 -1.92 2.16
C THR A 183 17.56 -3.12 1.25
N ASN A 184 18.02 -2.86 0.02
CA ASN A 184 18.54 -3.85 -0.91
C ASN A 184 19.98 -4.29 -0.60
N ALA A 185 20.61 -3.70 0.42
CA ALA A 185 21.95 -3.99 0.93
C ALA A 185 23.12 -3.79 -0.04
N ILE A 186 22.92 -3.22 -1.23
CA ILE A 186 24.02 -3.01 -2.20
C ILE A 186 25.02 -1.99 -1.67
N LYS A 187 24.53 -0.94 -0.99
CA LYS A 187 25.39 0.12 -0.45
C LYS A 187 26.10 -0.28 0.84
N LEU A 188 25.70 -1.39 1.49
CA LEU A 188 26.24 -1.86 2.79
C LEU A 188 27.64 -2.50 2.67
N THR A 189 28.55 -1.85 1.96
CA THR A 189 29.97 -2.17 1.98
C THR A 189 30.56 -1.93 3.37
N GLU A 190 31.67 -2.59 3.71
CA GLU A 190 32.35 -2.38 5.00
C GLU A 190 32.65 -0.90 5.28
N LYS A 191 33.10 -0.15 4.26
CA LYS A 191 33.33 1.29 4.36
C LYS A 191 32.05 2.05 4.72
N TYR A 192 30.92 1.67 4.14
CA TYR A 192 29.65 2.36 4.35
C TYR A 192 29.07 2.12 5.75
N LEU A 193 29.38 0.98 6.38
CA LEU A 193 28.88 0.62 7.71
C LEU A 193 29.33 1.60 8.80
N SER A 194 30.48 2.27 8.62
CA SER A 194 30.94 3.33 9.54
C SER A 194 29.96 4.50 9.67
N ASN A 195 29.10 4.75 8.68
CA ASN A 195 28.09 5.82 8.78
C ASN A 195 26.97 5.48 9.80
N PHE A 196 26.84 4.21 10.21
CA PHE A 196 25.86 3.81 11.21
C PHE A 196 26.34 4.02 12.65
N ASP A 197 27.59 4.37 12.89
CA ASP A 197 28.17 4.39 14.23
C ASP A 197 27.42 5.36 15.16
N GLY A 198 26.60 4.82 16.06
CA GLY A 198 25.71 5.58 16.95
C GLY A 198 24.31 5.89 16.41
N HIS A 199 24.02 5.53 15.15
CA HIS A 199 22.83 5.99 14.40
C HIS A 199 21.90 4.86 13.95
N TYR A 200 21.88 3.75 14.68
CA TYR A 200 21.07 2.58 14.32
C TYR A 200 19.58 2.81 14.57
N PRO A 201 18.70 2.37 13.66
CA PRO A 201 17.27 2.20 13.96
C PRO A 201 17.08 0.94 14.84
N ASP A 202 15.87 0.73 15.36
CA ASP A 202 15.55 -0.46 16.16
C ASP A 202 15.56 -1.75 15.32
N THR A 203 15.26 -1.65 14.02
CA THR A 203 15.27 -2.79 13.11
C THR A 203 15.66 -2.40 11.69
N ILE A 204 16.53 -3.20 11.06
CA ILE A 204 16.85 -3.09 9.62
C ILE A 204 16.31 -4.32 8.89
N GLY A 205 15.44 -4.08 7.92
CA GLY A 205 15.02 -5.08 6.94
C GLY A 205 15.99 -5.15 5.77
N VAL A 206 16.32 -6.35 5.31
CA VAL A 206 17.23 -6.58 4.18
C VAL A 206 16.57 -7.46 3.14
N SER A 207 16.45 -6.94 1.92
CA SER A 207 15.76 -7.61 0.80
C SER A 207 16.72 -8.53 0.03
N VAL A 208 16.98 -9.71 0.59
CA VAL A 208 17.76 -10.80 -0.05
C VAL A 208 16.79 -11.77 -0.74
N GLN A 209 15.96 -11.24 -1.63
CA GLN A 209 14.74 -11.92 -2.08
C GLN A 209 14.99 -13.20 -2.88
N ASN A 210 16.15 -13.32 -3.52
CA ASN A 210 16.55 -14.45 -4.35
C ASN A 210 17.24 -15.52 -3.47
N ASP A 211 17.27 -16.76 -3.94
CA ASP A 211 17.90 -17.90 -3.28
C ASP A 211 19.29 -18.24 -3.85
N ASN A 212 19.56 -17.83 -5.09
CA ASN A 212 20.83 -18.10 -5.77
C ASN A 212 21.15 -17.03 -6.84
N GLN A 213 22.31 -17.18 -7.49
CA GLN A 213 22.78 -16.24 -8.50
C GLN A 213 21.95 -16.26 -9.80
N GLU A 214 21.44 -17.41 -10.21
CA GLU A 214 20.60 -17.52 -11.41
C GLU A 214 19.28 -16.77 -11.22
N SER A 215 18.61 -17.02 -10.08
CA SER A 215 17.43 -16.31 -9.61
C SER A 215 17.63 -14.79 -9.61
N TYR A 216 18.77 -14.35 -9.07
CA TYR A 216 19.14 -12.92 -9.03
C TYR A 216 19.24 -12.33 -10.44
N LEU A 217 19.95 -12.98 -11.36
CA LEU A 217 20.15 -12.47 -12.72
C LEU A 217 18.86 -12.41 -13.55
N LYS A 218 17.89 -13.31 -13.28
CA LYS A 218 16.57 -13.29 -13.93
C LYS A 218 15.73 -12.08 -13.51
N THR A 219 15.97 -11.54 -12.31
CA THR A 219 15.02 -10.61 -11.70
C THR A 219 15.58 -9.27 -11.28
N ARG A 220 16.91 -9.07 -11.36
CA ARG A 220 17.59 -7.86 -10.90
C ARG A 220 18.67 -7.39 -11.88
N ASP A 221 19.06 -6.13 -11.75
CA ASP A 221 20.12 -5.55 -12.58
C ASP A 221 21.49 -6.06 -12.10
N SER A 222 22.15 -6.84 -12.97
CA SER A 222 23.46 -7.42 -12.74
C SER A 222 24.58 -6.38 -12.64
N LYS A 223 24.38 -5.17 -13.16
CA LYS A 223 25.37 -4.08 -13.03
C LYS A 223 25.43 -3.50 -11.63
N ALA A 224 24.32 -3.61 -10.88
CA ALA A 224 24.22 -3.04 -9.55
C ALA A 224 24.61 -4.03 -8.44
N GLY A 225 24.78 -5.32 -8.76
CA GLY A 225 25.24 -6.31 -7.77
C GLY A 225 25.08 -7.75 -8.21
N ASN A 226 25.37 -8.67 -7.29
CA ASN A 226 25.12 -10.10 -7.43
C ASN A 226 24.59 -10.69 -6.09
N PHE A 227 24.10 -11.92 -6.12
CA PHE A 227 23.47 -12.56 -4.96
C PHE A 227 24.42 -12.64 -3.75
N MET A 228 25.63 -13.17 -3.97
CA MET A 228 26.61 -13.34 -2.89
C MET A 228 27.10 -12.01 -2.30
N MET A 229 27.15 -10.94 -3.11
CA MET A 229 27.46 -9.60 -2.61
C MET A 229 26.41 -9.14 -1.60
N ILE A 230 25.12 -9.35 -1.88
CA ILE A 230 24.03 -8.98 -0.95
C ILE A 230 24.11 -9.83 0.32
N VAL A 231 24.34 -11.14 0.19
CA VAL A 231 24.54 -12.04 1.35
C VAL A 231 25.71 -11.55 2.20
N ASN A 232 26.88 -11.30 1.60
CA ASN A 232 28.08 -10.84 2.31
C ASN A 232 27.87 -9.47 2.97
N ASN A 233 27.23 -8.52 2.29
CA ASN A 233 26.92 -7.21 2.86
C ASN A 233 25.96 -7.34 4.06
N THR A 234 25.01 -8.26 4.00
CA THR A 234 24.08 -8.55 5.11
C THR A 234 24.82 -9.17 6.29
N VAL A 235 25.71 -10.13 6.03
CA VAL A 235 26.58 -10.74 7.06
C VAL A 235 27.48 -9.69 7.71
N ASN A 236 28.04 -8.77 6.91
CA ASN A 236 28.86 -7.66 7.41
C ASN A 236 28.06 -6.68 8.27
N LEU A 237 26.82 -6.35 7.88
CA LEU A 237 25.91 -5.55 8.71
C LEU A 237 25.67 -6.23 10.07
N ILE A 238 25.32 -7.51 10.07
CA ILE A 238 25.06 -8.29 11.28
C ILE A 238 26.30 -8.33 12.18
N LYS A 239 27.47 -8.60 11.59
CA LYS A 239 28.76 -8.57 12.29
C LYS A 239 29.02 -7.20 12.92
N HIS A 240 28.75 -6.11 12.19
CA HIS A 240 28.98 -4.76 12.69
C HIS A 240 28.11 -4.45 13.91
N VAL A 241 26.79 -4.71 13.81
CA VAL A 241 25.82 -4.53 14.90
C VAL A 241 26.25 -5.30 16.15
N ILE A 242 26.61 -6.57 16.00
CA ILE A 242 27.06 -7.42 17.12
C ILE A 242 28.37 -6.93 17.71
N SER A 243 29.35 -6.62 16.86
CA SER A 243 30.70 -6.23 17.31
C SER A 243 30.70 -4.94 18.13
N GLN A 244 29.80 -4.01 17.79
CA GLN A 244 29.63 -2.73 18.48
C GLN A 244 28.53 -2.79 19.56
N LYS A 245 27.88 -3.95 19.72
CA LYS A 245 26.77 -4.19 20.68
C LYS A 245 25.60 -3.20 20.53
N TYR A 246 25.30 -2.79 19.30
CA TYR A 246 24.18 -1.89 19.03
C TYR A 246 22.84 -2.61 19.21
N ALA A 247 21.84 -1.85 19.70
CA ALA A 247 20.45 -2.27 19.76
C ALA A 247 19.79 -2.12 18.39
N CYS A 248 19.88 -3.16 17.56
CA CYS A 248 19.25 -3.22 16.25
C CYS A 248 19.00 -4.69 15.85
N SER A 249 17.75 -5.05 15.60
CA SER A 249 17.39 -6.36 15.08
C SER A 249 17.47 -6.38 13.56
N ILE A 250 17.78 -7.54 12.97
CA ILE A 250 17.93 -7.68 11.52
C ILE A 250 16.87 -8.64 10.99
N THR A 251 16.13 -8.20 10.00
CA THR A 251 15.15 -9.03 9.29
C THR A 251 15.59 -9.24 7.86
N ILE A 252 15.67 -10.50 7.41
CA ILE A 252 16.08 -10.88 6.07
C ILE A 252 14.86 -11.38 5.32
N PHE A 253 14.51 -10.73 4.21
CA PHE A 253 13.36 -11.10 3.39
C PHE A 253 13.77 -11.94 2.19
N HIS A 254 13.20 -13.14 2.08
CA HIS A 254 13.28 -14.03 0.93
C HIS A 254 11.91 -14.09 0.24
N LEU A 255 11.87 -14.11 -1.10
CA LEU A 255 10.62 -14.36 -1.83
C LEU A 255 10.46 -15.85 -2.11
N VAL A 256 9.24 -16.36 -2.00
CA VAL A 256 8.91 -17.78 -2.19
C VAL A 256 7.62 -17.96 -2.97
N VAL A 257 7.54 -19.07 -3.70
CA VAL A 257 6.32 -19.61 -4.33
C VAL A 257 5.84 -20.77 -3.47
N ASN A 258 4.91 -20.50 -2.55
CA ASN A 258 4.51 -21.44 -1.50
C ASN A 258 3.17 -22.15 -1.77
N GLY A 259 2.86 -22.44 -3.03
CA GLY A 259 1.63 -23.14 -3.43
C GLY A 259 0.34 -22.30 -3.39
N ASN A 260 0.41 -21.04 -2.98
CA ASN A 260 -0.70 -20.10 -3.12
C ASN A 260 -0.96 -19.75 -4.60
N GLU A 261 -2.17 -19.30 -4.93
CA GLU A 261 -2.45 -18.77 -6.27
C GLU A 261 -1.83 -17.37 -6.43
N PHE A 262 -1.01 -17.20 -7.47
CA PHE A 262 -0.33 -15.94 -7.78
C PHE A 262 -0.95 -15.29 -9.01
N TYR A 263 -1.85 -14.33 -8.78
CA TYR A 263 -2.48 -13.57 -9.85
C TYR A 263 -1.59 -12.40 -10.31
N GLY A 264 -1.45 -12.22 -11.62
CA GLY A 264 -0.78 -11.05 -12.18
C GLY A 264 0.74 -11.03 -12.03
N VAL A 265 1.34 -12.15 -11.64
CA VAL A 265 2.78 -12.34 -11.69
C VAL A 265 3.11 -13.16 -12.94
N PRO A 266 3.90 -12.62 -13.87
CA PRO A 266 4.44 -13.39 -15.00
C PRO A 266 5.13 -14.70 -14.56
N GLN A 267 4.99 -15.76 -15.35
CA GLN A 267 5.50 -17.09 -14.98
C GLN A 267 7.03 -17.12 -14.89
N ASP A 268 7.72 -16.42 -15.78
CA ASP A 268 9.18 -16.26 -15.76
C ASP A 268 9.68 -15.59 -14.47
N ILE A 269 8.88 -14.70 -13.88
CA ILE A 269 9.17 -14.13 -12.55
C ILE A 269 8.95 -15.17 -11.45
N LEU A 270 7.87 -15.95 -11.50
CA LEU A 270 7.62 -17.01 -10.51
C LEU A 270 8.72 -18.09 -10.54
N ASP A 271 9.14 -18.50 -11.74
CA ASP A 271 10.19 -19.49 -11.98
C ASP A 271 11.58 -19.05 -11.51
N ALA A 272 11.74 -17.76 -11.20
CA ALA A 272 12.97 -17.24 -10.65
C ALA A 272 13.08 -17.44 -9.13
N PHE A 273 12.05 -17.85 -8.40
CA PHE A 273 12.09 -17.96 -6.94
C PHE A 273 11.89 -19.40 -6.44
N PRO A 274 12.32 -19.72 -5.20
CA PRO A 274 12.10 -21.01 -4.57
C PRO A 274 10.63 -21.43 -4.63
N ASN A 275 10.36 -22.57 -5.24
CA ASN A 275 9.01 -23.14 -5.38
C ASN A 275 8.86 -24.52 -4.71
N THR A 276 9.93 -25.00 -4.07
CA THR A 276 9.93 -26.23 -3.26
C THR A 276 10.38 -25.95 -1.83
N LEU A 277 9.94 -26.80 -0.90
CA LEU A 277 10.39 -26.75 0.49
C LEU A 277 11.91 -26.97 0.61
N GLU A 278 12.50 -27.85 -0.22
CA GLU A 278 13.93 -28.16 -0.18
C GLU A 278 14.79 -26.95 -0.57
N GLN A 279 14.42 -26.19 -1.60
CA GLN A 279 15.08 -24.92 -1.92
C GLN A 279 14.98 -23.91 -0.76
N PHE A 280 13.85 -23.88 -0.05
CA PHE A 280 13.72 -23.02 1.12
C PHE A 280 14.60 -23.50 2.29
N LYS A 281 14.74 -24.82 2.52
CA LYS A 281 15.70 -25.38 3.49
C LYS A 281 17.15 -25.03 3.15
N GLU A 282 17.50 -24.97 1.86
CA GLU A 282 18.82 -24.52 1.41
C GLU A 282 19.07 -23.05 1.77
N ILE A 283 18.08 -22.16 1.66
CA ILE A 283 18.18 -20.77 2.14
C ILE A 283 18.46 -20.75 3.64
N ILE A 284 17.74 -21.53 4.45
CA ILE A 284 17.97 -21.57 5.90
C ILE A 284 19.38 -22.05 6.22
N SER A 285 19.82 -23.11 5.54
CA SER A 285 21.17 -23.67 5.67
C SER A 285 22.26 -22.66 5.29
N LEU A 286 22.05 -21.88 4.23
CA LEU A 286 22.95 -20.81 3.81
C LEU A 286 23.18 -19.81 4.95
N TRP A 287 22.10 -19.31 5.56
CA TRP A 287 22.21 -18.32 6.64
C TRP A 287 22.75 -18.90 7.93
N GLN A 288 22.37 -20.13 8.30
CA GLN A 288 22.96 -20.82 9.44
C GLN A 288 24.48 -20.95 9.27
N ASN A 289 24.95 -21.38 8.11
CA ASN A 289 26.38 -21.51 7.81
C ASN A 289 27.09 -20.16 7.79
N ALA A 290 26.52 -19.15 7.14
CA ALA A 290 27.11 -17.82 7.05
C ALA A 290 27.25 -17.13 8.42
N LEU A 291 26.27 -17.31 9.31
CA LEU A 291 26.24 -16.68 10.62
C LEU A 291 26.98 -17.48 11.71
N ARG A 292 27.29 -18.76 11.47
CA ARG A 292 28.03 -19.61 12.43
C ARG A 292 29.39 -19.05 12.80
N ILE A 293 30.10 -18.44 11.85
CA ILE A 293 31.41 -17.83 12.10
C ILE A 293 31.29 -16.64 13.06
N ILE A 294 30.27 -15.79 12.86
CA ILE A 294 29.99 -14.66 13.73
C ILE A 294 29.57 -15.16 15.11
N ALA A 295 28.65 -16.13 15.14
CA ALA A 295 28.14 -16.72 16.37
C ALA A 295 29.27 -17.27 17.25
N ASN A 296 30.17 -18.08 16.68
CA ASN A 296 31.33 -18.62 17.42
C ASN A 296 32.29 -17.51 17.90
N LYS A 297 32.54 -16.49 17.06
CA LYS A 297 33.48 -15.41 17.41
C LYS A 297 32.99 -14.56 18.59
N TYR A 298 31.68 -14.33 18.69
CA TYR A 298 31.08 -13.47 19.70
C TYR A 298 30.37 -14.25 20.81
N ASP A 299 30.57 -15.56 20.87
CA ASP A 299 29.94 -16.48 21.85
C ASP A 299 28.40 -16.35 21.88
N ILE A 300 27.80 -16.24 20.69
CA ILE A 300 26.35 -16.16 20.51
C ILE A 300 25.81 -17.55 20.19
N ARG A 301 24.81 -17.98 20.95
CA ARG A 301 24.10 -19.22 20.67
C ARG A 301 23.18 -19.06 19.47
N MET A 302 23.35 -19.91 18.46
CA MET A 302 22.39 -20.03 17.36
C MET A 302 21.17 -20.84 17.79
N ASN A 303 20.02 -20.54 17.19
CA ASN A 303 18.80 -21.28 17.45
C ASN A 303 18.81 -22.64 16.74
N VAL A 304 18.22 -23.64 17.40
CA VAL A 304 17.90 -24.92 16.78
C VAL A 304 16.61 -24.71 15.98
N ILE A 305 16.66 -25.05 14.69
CA ILE A 305 15.56 -24.92 13.76
C ILE A 305 15.29 -26.31 13.21
N ASP A 306 14.08 -26.81 13.40
CA ASP A 306 13.64 -28.10 12.90
C ASP A 306 12.88 -27.96 11.58
N ASP A 307 12.75 -29.08 10.87
CA ASP A 307 12.10 -29.13 9.56
C ASP A 307 10.61 -28.74 9.61
N GLU A 308 9.91 -29.03 10.71
CA GLU A 308 8.50 -28.69 10.91
C GLU A 308 8.31 -27.17 10.99
N GLN A 309 9.19 -26.47 11.70
CA GLN A 309 9.22 -25.01 11.75
C GLN A 309 9.47 -24.41 10.36
N ILE A 310 10.40 -24.98 9.59
CA ILE A 310 10.71 -24.50 8.23
C ILE A 310 9.50 -24.69 7.31
N GLU A 311 8.90 -25.87 7.31
CA GLU A 311 7.73 -26.20 6.51
C GLU A 311 6.56 -25.29 6.84
N LYS A 312 6.25 -25.12 8.13
CA LYS A 312 5.20 -24.21 8.59
C LYS A 312 5.46 -22.78 8.15
N CYS A 313 6.70 -22.30 8.27
CA CYS A 313 7.07 -20.94 7.87
C CYS A 313 6.88 -20.72 6.37
N TRP A 314 7.28 -21.70 5.54
CA TRP A 314 7.12 -21.66 4.08
C TRP A 314 5.65 -21.70 3.66
N LEU A 315 4.89 -22.71 4.10
CA LEU A 315 3.47 -22.88 3.76
C LEU A 315 2.63 -21.67 4.17
N GLN A 316 2.95 -21.07 5.31
CA GLN A 316 2.21 -19.93 5.84
C GLN A 316 2.84 -18.57 5.47
N ALA A 317 3.78 -18.54 4.51
CA ALA A 317 4.33 -17.29 4.00
C ALA A 317 3.21 -16.46 3.35
N LYS A 318 3.09 -15.22 3.80
CA LYS A 318 2.04 -14.28 3.36
C LYS A 318 2.58 -12.86 3.38
N GLN A 319 1.94 -11.97 2.63
CA GLN A 319 2.34 -10.56 2.54
C GLN A 319 2.42 -9.91 3.93
N GLU A 320 1.50 -10.28 4.83
CA GLU A 320 1.45 -9.76 6.21
C GLU A 320 1.37 -10.88 7.24
N GLY A 321 2.24 -10.80 8.24
CA GLY A 321 2.23 -11.68 9.41
C GLY A 321 3.63 -11.98 9.93
N ASP A 322 3.63 -12.74 11.02
CA ASP A 322 4.78 -12.93 11.91
C ASP A 322 5.37 -14.35 11.77
N ASN A 323 5.19 -14.96 10.60
CA ASN A 323 5.80 -16.25 10.28
C ASN A 323 7.24 -16.00 9.82
N TYR A 324 8.18 -16.26 10.71
CA TYR A 324 9.61 -16.12 10.47
C TYR A 324 10.39 -17.23 11.16
N ILE A 325 11.64 -17.38 10.73
CA ILE A 325 12.62 -18.27 11.36
C ILE A 325 13.66 -17.39 12.04
N ARG A 326 13.78 -17.49 13.37
CA ARG A 326 14.83 -16.81 14.13
C ARG A 326 16.11 -17.64 14.07
N ILE A 327 17.14 -17.12 13.41
CA ILE A 327 18.44 -17.81 13.24
C ILE A 327 19.30 -17.70 14.50
N MET A 328 19.36 -16.51 15.10
CA MET A 328 20.12 -16.26 16.33
C MET A 328 19.59 -15.02 17.06
N ASN A 329 19.97 -14.86 18.32
CA ASN A 329 19.63 -13.72 19.16
C ASN A 329 20.76 -13.37 20.12
N TRP A 330 20.78 -12.13 20.59
CA TRP A 330 21.76 -11.63 21.55
C TRP A 330 21.15 -10.48 22.38
N PHE A 331 21.89 -10.00 23.38
CA PHE A 331 21.56 -8.79 24.11
C PHE A 331 22.51 -7.65 23.72
N ALA A 332 21.97 -6.49 23.40
CA ALA A 332 22.74 -5.29 23.11
C ALA A 332 23.37 -4.69 24.39
N ALA A 333 24.18 -3.64 24.24
CA ALA A 333 24.85 -2.97 25.35
C ALA A 333 23.88 -2.37 26.39
N ASP A 334 22.69 -1.97 25.96
CA ASP A 334 21.62 -1.45 26.82
C ASP A 334 20.74 -2.54 27.46
N GLY A 335 21.05 -3.82 27.21
CA GLY A 335 20.31 -4.97 27.70
C GLY A 335 19.06 -5.31 26.89
N SER A 336 18.80 -4.63 25.77
CA SER A 336 17.69 -4.97 24.88
C SER A 336 17.93 -6.29 24.13
N PHE A 337 16.88 -7.09 23.98
CA PHE A 337 16.91 -8.32 23.20
C PHE A 337 16.94 -8.01 21.71
N GLN A 338 17.85 -8.65 20.98
CA GLN A 338 18.06 -8.47 19.56
C GLN A 338 18.07 -9.82 18.83
N GLU A 339 17.67 -9.81 17.56
CA GLU A 339 17.52 -11.04 16.79
C GLU A 339 17.86 -10.88 15.30
N VAL A 340 18.20 -12.00 14.67
CA VAL A 340 18.22 -12.15 13.21
C VAL A 340 17.13 -13.11 12.77
N ASN A 341 16.20 -12.61 11.97
CA ASN A 341 15.06 -13.37 11.46
C ASN A 341 15.09 -13.50 9.94
N ILE A 342 14.63 -14.65 9.42
CA ILE A 342 14.33 -14.86 8.00
C ILE A 342 12.82 -14.88 7.82
N PHE A 343 12.32 -14.00 6.95
CA PHE A 343 10.92 -13.90 6.59
C PHE A 343 10.72 -14.33 5.13
N PRO A 344 10.12 -15.51 4.88
CA PRO A 344 9.62 -15.82 3.56
C PRO A 344 8.39 -14.95 3.27
N ARG A 345 8.37 -14.35 2.09
CA ARG A 345 7.26 -13.55 1.58
C ARG A 345 6.82 -14.10 0.22
N PRO A 346 5.52 -14.14 -0.09
CA PRO A 346 5.06 -14.57 -1.41
C PRO A 346 5.62 -13.65 -2.50
N VAL A 347 6.00 -14.18 -3.67
CA VAL A 347 6.50 -13.37 -4.81
C VAL A 347 5.57 -12.21 -5.17
N SER A 348 4.25 -12.38 -4.98
CA SER A 348 3.25 -11.34 -5.23
C SER A 348 3.32 -10.13 -4.29
N THR A 349 4.17 -10.13 -3.26
CA THR A 349 4.26 -9.04 -2.26
C THR A 349 4.41 -7.64 -2.89
N PHE A 350 5.14 -7.55 -4.00
CA PHE A 350 5.35 -6.29 -4.73
C PHE A 350 4.60 -6.25 -6.06
N ALA A 351 3.88 -7.31 -6.42
CA ALA A 351 3.33 -7.50 -7.75
C ALA A 351 1.93 -6.91 -7.97
N ASN A 352 1.32 -6.32 -6.95
CA ASN A 352 -0.09 -5.87 -6.99
C ASN A 352 -0.39 -4.90 -8.16
N PHE A 353 0.62 -4.18 -8.65
CA PHE A 353 0.51 -3.25 -9.78
C PHE A 353 1.23 -3.72 -11.05
N LEU A 354 2.09 -4.76 -10.98
CA LEU A 354 2.77 -5.29 -12.17
C LEU A 354 1.82 -5.69 -13.31
N PRO A 355 0.67 -6.36 -13.08
CA PRO A 355 -0.19 -6.74 -14.18
C PRO A 355 -0.78 -5.55 -14.94
N TYR A 356 -0.84 -4.35 -14.33
CA TYR A 356 -1.26 -3.13 -15.03
C TYR A 356 -0.21 -2.66 -16.06
N TYR A 357 1.06 -2.99 -15.84
CA TYR A 357 2.18 -2.62 -16.72
C TYR A 357 2.66 -3.78 -17.60
N SER A 358 2.07 -4.97 -17.46
CA SER A 358 2.44 -6.17 -18.22
C SER A 358 1.72 -6.24 -19.57
N THR A 359 2.39 -6.80 -20.57
CA THR A 359 1.79 -7.18 -21.85
C THR A 359 0.94 -8.44 -21.77
N ASP A 360 1.16 -9.28 -20.76
CA ASP A 360 0.58 -10.64 -20.69
C ASP A 360 -0.71 -10.66 -19.86
N TRP A 361 -0.92 -9.62 -19.07
CA TRP A 361 -2.07 -9.47 -18.19
C TRP A 361 -2.91 -8.28 -18.60
N PHE A 362 -4.19 -8.36 -18.23
CA PHE A 362 -5.14 -7.26 -18.35
C PHE A 362 -5.84 -7.09 -17.00
N VAL A 363 -5.74 -5.88 -16.45
CA VAL A 363 -6.44 -5.52 -15.22
C VAL A 363 -7.74 -4.82 -15.59
N VAL A 364 -8.87 -5.33 -15.12
CA VAL A 364 -10.15 -4.62 -15.18
C VAL A 364 -10.37 -3.92 -13.84
N PRO A 365 -10.28 -2.59 -13.78
CA PRO A 365 -10.53 -1.85 -12.55
C PRO A 365 -11.94 -2.09 -12.03
N ARG A 366 -12.08 -2.19 -10.71
CA ARG A 366 -13.39 -2.35 -10.05
C ARG A 366 -13.78 -1.11 -9.26
N THR A 367 -15.06 -0.77 -9.25
CA THR A 367 -15.60 0.22 -8.30
C THR A 367 -16.02 -0.42 -6.98
N PHE A 368 -16.36 -1.72 -7.02
CA PHE A 368 -16.78 -2.50 -5.85
C PHE A 368 -16.03 -3.82 -5.74
N THR A 369 -15.65 -4.19 -4.52
CA THR A 369 -14.95 -5.44 -4.22
C THR A 369 -15.47 -6.08 -2.93
N ASN A 370 -15.34 -7.40 -2.84
CA ASN A 370 -15.52 -8.14 -1.58
C ASN A 370 -14.18 -8.33 -0.83
N CYS A 371 -13.07 -7.95 -1.45
CA CYS A 371 -11.75 -8.03 -0.83
C CYS A 371 -11.56 -6.90 0.18
N ILE A 372 -10.86 -7.18 1.28
CA ILE A 372 -10.55 -6.17 2.31
C ILE A 372 -9.12 -5.69 2.10
N CYS A 373 -8.94 -4.38 1.97
CA CYS A 373 -7.61 -3.77 1.94
C CYS A 373 -6.96 -3.90 3.33
N ASN A 374 -5.75 -4.47 3.39
CA ASN A 374 -5.08 -4.68 4.66
C ASN A 374 -4.71 -3.38 5.39
N PHE A 375 -4.36 -2.32 4.66
CA PHE A 375 -4.11 -0.98 5.23
C PHE A 375 -5.35 -0.36 5.91
N THR A 376 -6.54 -0.95 5.73
CA THR A 376 -7.75 -0.58 6.48
C THR A 376 -8.01 -1.46 7.71
N LYS A 377 -7.41 -2.66 7.78
CA LYS A 377 -7.47 -3.55 8.96
C LYS A 377 -6.52 -3.07 10.05
N LYS A 378 -5.28 -2.72 9.66
CA LYS A 378 -4.28 -2.08 10.50
C LYS A 378 -4.12 -0.63 10.04
N PRO A 379 -4.70 0.36 10.77
CA PRO A 379 -4.65 1.75 10.35
C PRO A 379 -3.21 2.21 10.16
N SER A 380 -2.91 2.73 8.98
CA SER A 380 -1.58 3.25 8.65
C SER A 380 -1.70 4.55 7.88
N LEU A 381 -0.60 5.30 7.87
CA LEU A 381 -0.47 6.56 7.14
C LEU A 381 0.81 6.50 6.32
N SER A 382 0.69 6.81 5.03
CA SER A 382 1.83 6.99 4.14
C SER A 382 2.05 8.46 3.87
N ILE A 383 3.28 8.93 4.07
CA ILE A 383 3.72 10.29 3.81
C ILE A 383 4.80 10.21 2.75
N TYR A 384 4.49 10.67 1.54
CA TYR A 384 5.41 10.59 0.40
C TYR A 384 6.43 11.74 0.42
N ALA A 385 7.53 11.61 -0.32
CA ALA A 385 8.63 12.59 -0.33
C ALA A 385 8.17 14.01 -0.70
N ASN A 386 7.19 14.13 -1.59
CA ASN A 386 6.55 15.39 -2.00
C ASN A 386 5.46 15.91 -1.05
N GLY A 387 5.28 15.27 0.11
CA GLY A 387 4.26 15.63 1.09
C GLY A 387 2.84 15.18 0.73
N GLN A 388 2.63 14.38 -0.32
CA GLN A 388 1.34 13.71 -0.51
C GLN A 388 1.06 12.73 0.62
N LEU A 389 -0.22 12.58 0.97
CA LEU A 389 -0.68 11.73 2.05
C LEU A 389 -1.59 10.62 1.51
N GLY A 390 -1.29 9.38 1.88
CA GLY A 390 -2.03 8.19 1.49
C GLY A 390 -2.16 7.21 2.65
N ILE A 391 -2.76 6.05 2.38
CA ILE A 391 -2.88 4.96 3.37
C ILE A 391 -2.04 3.74 3.00
N CYS A 392 -1.37 3.77 1.85
CA CYS A 392 -0.79 2.59 1.20
C CYS A 392 0.66 2.86 0.81
N CYS A 393 1.63 2.18 1.43
CA CYS A 393 3.05 2.36 1.10
C CYS A 393 3.44 1.72 -0.25
N VAL A 394 2.60 0.84 -0.79
CA VAL A 394 2.85 0.14 -2.07
C VAL A 394 2.21 0.84 -3.28
N ASP A 395 1.62 2.02 -3.10
CA ASP A 395 1.12 2.83 -4.22
C ASP A 395 2.21 3.75 -4.76
N MET A 396 2.91 3.25 -5.78
CA MET A 396 4.06 3.91 -6.40
C MET A 396 3.69 5.26 -7.02
N GLU A 397 2.55 5.36 -7.70
CA GLU A 397 2.15 6.57 -8.42
C GLU A 397 1.35 7.55 -7.54
N LYS A 398 1.19 7.24 -6.25
CA LYS A 398 0.57 8.13 -5.26
C LYS A 398 -0.87 8.52 -5.65
N THR A 399 -1.62 7.60 -6.25
CA THR A 399 -3.01 7.77 -6.72
C THR A 399 -4.07 7.38 -5.68
N ALA A 400 -3.69 6.65 -4.63
CA ALA A 400 -4.47 6.33 -3.43
C ALA A 400 -4.21 7.34 -2.30
N THR A 401 -4.22 8.63 -2.66
CA THR A 401 -3.98 9.76 -1.76
C THR A 401 -5.26 10.49 -1.38
N PHE A 402 -5.23 11.20 -0.25
CA PHE A 402 -6.35 11.99 0.27
C PHE A 402 -6.02 13.48 0.45
N GLY A 403 -4.84 13.92 -0.01
CA GLY A 403 -4.40 15.31 -0.02
C GLY A 403 -2.88 15.41 0.05
N SER A 404 -2.37 16.62 0.13
CA SER A 404 -1.02 16.96 0.55
C SER A 404 -1.04 17.47 1.98
N ILE A 405 0.05 17.28 2.72
CA ILE A 405 0.22 17.89 4.03
C ILE A 405 0.06 19.42 4.01
N ASN A 406 0.37 20.08 2.89
CA ASN A 406 0.23 21.52 2.74
C ASN A 406 -1.23 21.96 2.68
N ASP A 407 -2.16 21.03 2.45
CA ASP A 407 -3.60 21.29 2.46
C ASP A 407 -4.15 21.36 3.90
N TYR A 408 -3.35 21.04 4.92
CA TYR A 408 -3.77 20.90 6.31
C TYR A 408 -2.83 21.66 7.26
N HIS A 409 -3.35 22.07 8.42
CA HIS A 409 -2.52 22.72 9.46
C HIS A 409 -1.64 21.74 10.23
N SER A 410 -2.04 20.46 10.29
CA SER A 410 -1.32 19.39 10.97
C SER A 410 -1.65 18.03 10.35
N LEU A 411 -0.81 17.02 10.61
CA LEU A 411 -1.14 15.62 10.26
C LEU A 411 -2.43 15.13 10.93
N ARG A 412 -2.75 15.62 12.13
CA ARG A 412 -4.01 15.29 12.81
C ARG A 412 -5.22 15.79 12.01
N ASP A 413 -5.16 17.03 11.52
CA ASP A 413 -6.23 17.60 10.71
C ASP A 413 -6.38 16.84 9.39
N ALA A 414 -5.26 16.40 8.81
CA ALA A 414 -5.27 15.58 7.59
C ALA A 414 -6.02 14.25 7.79
N ILE A 415 -5.73 13.50 8.85
CA ILE A 415 -6.37 12.19 9.12
C ILE A 415 -7.74 12.29 9.80
N THR A 416 -8.19 13.49 10.15
CA THR A 416 -9.55 13.75 10.63
C THR A 416 -10.40 14.50 9.60
N SER A 417 -9.83 14.80 8.43
CA SER A 417 -10.52 15.44 7.32
C SER A 417 -11.61 14.55 6.71
N ASP A 418 -12.61 15.18 6.10
CA ASP A 418 -13.65 14.49 5.33
C ASP A 418 -13.08 13.66 4.18
N SER A 419 -11.99 14.14 3.56
CA SER A 419 -11.28 13.44 2.48
C SER A 419 -10.72 12.09 2.96
N TYR A 420 -10.01 12.08 4.10
CA TYR A 420 -9.49 10.87 4.70
C TYR A 420 -10.62 9.95 5.19
N LEU A 421 -11.55 10.48 5.99
CA LEU A 421 -12.62 9.70 6.60
C LEU A 421 -13.51 9.05 5.55
N SER A 422 -13.88 9.78 4.50
CA SER A 422 -14.66 9.21 3.39
C SER A 422 -13.86 8.18 2.61
N PHE A 423 -12.56 8.41 2.37
CA PHE A 423 -11.71 7.45 1.65
C PHE A 423 -11.63 6.11 2.41
N VAL A 424 -11.27 6.15 3.69
CA VAL A 424 -11.15 4.94 4.52
C VAL A 424 -12.50 4.26 4.73
N ALA A 425 -13.57 5.02 4.98
CA ALA A 425 -14.90 4.45 5.19
C ALA A 425 -15.44 3.76 3.92
N ASN A 426 -15.21 4.34 2.74
CA ASN A 426 -15.58 3.72 1.47
C ASN A 426 -14.77 2.45 1.23
N LEU A 427 -13.45 2.50 1.42
CA LEU A 427 -12.59 1.34 1.22
C LEU A 427 -12.93 0.18 2.16
N LYS A 428 -13.24 0.46 3.44
CA LYS A 428 -13.72 -0.54 4.41
C LYS A 428 -15.05 -1.18 4.01
N LYS A 429 -15.89 -0.46 3.28
CA LYS A 429 -17.15 -0.96 2.72
C LYS A 429 -16.99 -1.63 1.35
N GLY A 430 -15.76 -1.82 0.88
CA GLY A 430 -15.49 -2.39 -0.44
C GLY A 430 -15.79 -1.44 -1.61
N VAL A 431 -15.92 -0.14 -1.35
CA VAL A 431 -16.13 0.91 -2.37
C VAL A 431 -14.78 1.54 -2.72
N LEU A 432 -14.33 1.32 -3.95
CA LEU A 432 -13.00 1.69 -4.44
C LEU A 432 -13.07 3.04 -5.15
N THR A 433 -12.66 4.10 -4.45
CA THR A 433 -12.73 5.49 -4.93
C THR A 433 -11.44 6.00 -5.57
N LYS A 434 -10.34 5.25 -5.45
CA LYS A 434 -9.00 5.63 -5.91
C LYS A 434 -8.50 4.63 -6.93
N GLU A 435 -7.90 5.11 -8.02
CA GLU A 435 -7.44 4.31 -9.16
C GLU A 435 -6.53 3.14 -8.73
N ALA A 436 -5.52 3.40 -7.90
CA ALA A 436 -4.67 2.33 -7.37
C ALA A 436 -5.46 1.24 -6.62
N CYS A 437 -6.48 1.61 -5.84
CA CYS A 437 -7.33 0.63 -5.15
C CYS A 437 -8.19 -0.17 -6.15
N GLN A 438 -8.70 0.48 -7.20
CA GLN A 438 -9.50 -0.15 -8.25
C GLN A 438 -8.69 -1.16 -9.06
N ILE A 439 -7.40 -0.89 -9.28
CA ILE A 439 -6.44 -1.77 -9.95
C ILE A 439 -6.05 -2.92 -9.01
N CYS A 440 -5.57 -2.61 -7.81
CA CYS A 440 -5.06 -3.58 -6.85
C CYS A 440 -6.13 -4.58 -6.38
N LEU A 441 -7.37 -4.14 -6.20
CA LEU A 441 -8.52 -4.98 -5.82
C LEU A 441 -9.45 -5.25 -7.01
N GLY A 442 -8.95 -5.01 -8.22
CA GLY A 442 -9.60 -5.28 -9.50
C GLY A 442 -9.51 -6.75 -9.91
N ASN A 443 -10.04 -7.07 -11.09
CA ASN A 443 -9.83 -8.40 -11.67
C ASN A 443 -8.57 -8.40 -12.51
N VAL A 444 -7.81 -9.48 -12.41
CA VAL A 444 -6.63 -9.72 -13.22
C VAL A 444 -6.91 -10.92 -14.13
N PHE A 445 -6.82 -10.71 -15.44
CA PHE A 445 -7.03 -11.75 -16.45
C PHE A 445 -5.75 -11.96 -17.26
N ASN A 446 -5.41 -13.22 -17.52
CA ASN A 446 -4.35 -13.54 -18.47
C ASN A 446 -4.87 -13.30 -19.91
N ARG A 447 -4.08 -12.64 -20.76
CA ARG A 447 -4.52 -12.29 -22.12
C ARG A 447 -4.81 -13.50 -23.01
N SER A 448 -4.14 -14.63 -22.81
CA SER A 448 -4.46 -15.87 -23.53
C SER A 448 -5.89 -16.38 -23.26
N VAL A 449 -6.49 -16.00 -22.13
CA VAL A 449 -7.90 -16.28 -21.80
C VAL A 449 -8.83 -15.34 -22.58
N LEU A 450 -8.41 -14.10 -22.84
CA LEU A 450 -9.13 -13.11 -23.65
C LEU A 450 -9.10 -13.42 -25.15
N GLU A 451 -8.22 -14.30 -25.62
CA GLU A 451 -8.29 -14.79 -27.00
C GLU A 451 -9.47 -15.75 -27.23
N LYS A 452 -10.02 -16.31 -26.14
CA LYS A 452 -11.15 -17.25 -26.15
C LYS A 452 -12.49 -16.59 -25.80
N MET A 453 -12.49 -15.32 -25.40
CA MET A 453 -13.67 -14.54 -25.01
C MET A 453 -13.53 -13.11 -25.50
N SER A 454 -14.57 -12.52 -26.08
CA SER A 454 -14.48 -11.12 -26.52
C SER A 454 -14.29 -10.16 -25.33
N MET A 455 -13.59 -9.03 -25.54
CA MET A 455 -13.43 -7.99 -24.53
C MET A 455 -14.78 -7.49 -23.98
N GLU A 456 -15.78 -7.38 -24.86
CA GLU A 456 -17.15 -7.01 -24.47
C GLU A 456 -17.76 -8.01 -23.47
N GLU A 457 -17.55 -9.32 -23.66
CA GLU A 457 -18.06 -10.34 -22.73
C GLU A 457 -17.38 -10.26 -21.36
N VAL A 458 -16.06 -9.99 -21.33
CA VAL A 458 -15.33 -9.81 -20.07
C VAL A 458 -15.83 -8.58 -19.33
N GLU A 459 -15.97 -7.45 -20.01
CA GLU A 459 -16.50 -6.23 -19.42
C GLU A 459 -17.92 -6.42 -18.88
N ILE A 460 -18.80 -7.10 -19.64
CA ILE A 460 -20.16 -7.44 -19.21
C ILE A 460 -20.13 -8.31 -17.94
N ASN A 461 -19.26 -9.32 -17.88
CA ASN A 461 -19.16 -10.21 -16.71
C ASN A 461 -18.62 -9.48 -15.49
N VAL A 462 -17.63 -8.60 -15.66
CA VAL A 462 -17.15 -7.74 -14.58
C VAL A 462 -18.24 -6.80 -14.10
N LEU A 463 -19.00 -6.18 -15.02
CA LEU A 463 -20.11 -5.30 -14.68
C LEU A 463 -21.19 -6.03 -13.87
N LYS A 464 -21.58 -7.24 -14.31
CA LYS A 464 -22.53 -8.10 -13.57
C LYS A 464 -22.02 -8.39 -12.15
N SER A 465 -20.75 -8.78 -12.01
CA SER A 465 -20.11 -9.02 -10.72
C SER A 465 -20.13 -7.77 -9.83
N GLN A 466 -19.82 -6.59 -10.36
CA GLN A 466 -19.85 -5.34 -9.61
C GLN A 466 -21.27 -4.97 -9.16
N ILE A 467 -22.28 -5.16 -10.00
CA ILE A 467 -23.69 -4.94 -9.64
C ILE A 467 -24.11 -5.85 -8.49
N ASP A 468 -23.76 -7.14 -8.55
CA ASP A 468 -24.13 -8.10 -7.51
C ASP A 468 -23.42 -7.84 -6.18
N ILE A 469 -22.15 -7.43 -6.22
CA ILE A 469 -21.42 -6.98 -5.02
C ILE A 469 -22.09 -5.73 -4.44
N ALA A 470 -22.37 -4.72 -5.27
CA ALA A 470 -23.01 -3.48 -4.83
C ALA A 470 -24.38 -3.73 -4.17
N ARG A 471 -25.18 -4.66 -4.71
CA ARG A 471 -26.46 -5.10 -4.10
C ARG A 471 -26.24 -5.69 -2.72
N LYS A 472 -25.33 -6.67 -2.59
CA LYS A 472 -25.01 -7.30 -1.31
C LYS A 472 -24.55 -6.29 -0.25
N LEU A 473 -23.73 -5.32 -0.66
CA LEU A 473 -23.26 -4.24 0.22
C LEU A 473 -24.42 -3.33 0.67
N SER A 474 -25.34 -2.99 -0.25
CA SER A 474 -26.55 -2.20 0.04
C SER A 474 -27.49 -2.92 1.02
N ASP A 475 -27.78 -4.19 0.78
CA ASP A 475 -28.67 -5.00 1.61
C ASP A 475 -28.10 -5.21 3.04
N ALA A 476 -26.78 -5.35 3.17
CA ALA A 476 -26.10 -5.40 4.46
C ALA A 476 -26.25 -4.09 5.28
N THR A 477 -26.24 -2.93 4.61
CA THR A 477 -26.50 -1.63 5.26
C THR A 477 -27.95 -1.46 5.69
N GLU A 478 -28.93 -2.00 4.96
CA GLU A 478 -30.35 -1.93 5.35
C GLU A 478 -30.66 -2.84 6.55
N THR A 479 -30.13 -4.06 6.55
CA THR A 479 -30.29 -5.00 7.67
C THR A 479 -29.70 -4.45 8.98
N ASN A 480 -28.54 -3.77 8.90
CA ASN A 480 -27.91 -3.10 10.05
C ASN A 480 -28.66 -1.84 10.54
N LYS A 481 -29.38 -1.15 9.66
CA LYS A 481 -30.28 -0.06 10.06
C LYS A 481 -31.51 -0.60 10.77
N GLN A 482 -32.09 -1.71 10.29
CA GLN A 482 -33.26 -2.34 10.91
C GLN A 482 -32.92 -2.99 12.27
N SER A 483 -31.71 -3.52 12.46
CA SER A 483 -31.28 -4.06 13.76
C SER A 483 -31.03 -2.96 14.80
N LYS A 484 -30.43 -1.82 14.42
CA LYS A 484 -30.25 -0.66 15.32
C LYS A 484 -31.54 0.09 15.64
N LEU A 485 -32.55 0.02 14.77
CA LEU A 485 -33.89 0.57 15.04
C LEU A 485 -34.73 -0.31 15.97
N LYS A 486 -34.27 -1.53 16.32
CA LYS A 486 -34.93 -2.42 17.28
C LYS A 486 -34.30 -2.43 18.69
N THR A 487 -33.19 -1.70 18.90
CA THR A 487 -32.47 -1.64 20.18
C THR A 487 -32.23 -0.22 20.70
N ASN A 488 -33.08 0.74 20.32
CA ASN A 488 -33.19 2.04 20.99
C ASN A 488 -34.61 2.27 21.49
#